data_AF-A0A7S3QP02-F1
#
_entry.id   AF-A0A7S3QP02-F1
#
_cell.length_a   1.000
_cell.length_b   1.000
_cell.length_c   1.000
_cell.angle_alpha   90.00
_cell.angle_beta   90.00
_cell.angle_gamma   90.00
#
_symmetry.space_group_name_H-M   'P 1'
#
loop_
_entity.id
_entity.type
_entity.pdbx_description
1 polymer ?
#
loop_
_entity_poly.entity_id
_entity_poly.type
_entity_poly.pdbx_seq_one_letter_code
_entity_poly.pdbx_strand_id
1 'polypeptide(L)'
;ESDVSAAALELFKSGWPSDPTDDFSGVSLLNQPGETTWPIAAMPMVFVRTDAVSMGATGPLLVAFLDYLMLESTQEDIQKENFKPLPKDVLTYVKNKALPLINTDPKFPKWFYEAERTRFRAADDNVVSNPSINGDYTMLSIGRLKEELGSVEARMLDKTKINITELVANSDREFTGENKRIAELDERIEQLEALAIAGMVFGIAGASIAMYSIFRSMAKGVVSQTLTNISSGGLRRKSMDSEAGKPLSNDQERSSLMV
;
A
#
# COMPACT_ATOMS: atom_id res chain seq x y z
N GLU A 1 -38.70 6.75 -34.33
CA GLU A 1 -38.81 6.35 -32.91
C GLU A 1 -40.00 7.09 -32.32
N SER A 2 -40.82 6.44 -31.50
CA SER A 2 -41.98 7.10 -30.90
C SER A 2 -41.53 8.03 -29.78
N ASP A 3 -42.05 9.25 -29.77
CA ASP A 3 -41.67 10.32 -28.85
C ASP A 3 -42.88 10.71 -27.99
N VAL A 4 -42.76 10.46 -26.68
CA VAL A 4 -43.80 10.84 -25.71
C VAL A 4 -43.85 12.36 -25.47
N SER A 5 -42.74 13.08 -25.72
CA SER A 5 -42.71 14.54 -25.59
C SER A 5 -43.38 15.25 -26.78
N ALA A 6 -43.44 14.60 -27.93
CA ALA A 6 -44.19 15.08 -29.10
C ALA A 6 -45.70 15.21 -28.82
N ALA A 7 -46.28 14.28 -28.03
CA ALA A 7 -47.67 14.38 -27.60
C ALA A 7 -47.94 15.66 -26.79
N ALA A 8 -47.04 15.99 -25.88
CA ALA A 8 -47.15 17.21 -25.07
C ALA A 8 -47.02 18.46 -25.93
N LEU A 9 -46.12 18.46 -26.93
CA LEU A 9 -45.95 19.58 -27.84
C LEU A 9 -47.20 19.82 -28.72
N GLU A 10 -47.81 18.76 -29.24
CA GLU A 10 -49.03 18.89 -30.06
C GLU A 10 -50.24 19.36 -29.26
N LEU A 11 -50.39 18.84 -28.03
CA LEU A 11 -51.41 19.34 -27.10
C LEU A 11 -51.18 20.82 -26.75
N PHE A 12 -49.92 21.21 -26.54
CA PHE A 12 -49.56 22.60 -26.21
C PHE A 12 -49.96 23.60 -27.31
N LYS A 13 -49.96 23.17 -28.57
CA LYS A 13 -50.36 24.02 -29.71
C LYS A 13 -51.87 24.22 -29.83
N SER A 14 -52.69 23.28 -29.36
CA SER A 14 -54.09 23.16 -29.81
C SER A 14 -55.13 23.03 -28.69
N GLY A 15 -54.74 22.54 -27.50
CA GLY A 15 -55.68 22.27 -26.41
C GLY A 15 -55.19 22.67 -25.02
N TRP A 16 -54.03 23.31 -24.93
CA TRP A 16 -53.48 23.76 -23.66
C TRP A 16 -54.02 25.14 -23.25
N PRO A 17 -54.51 25.30 -22.00
CA PRO A 17 -55.03 26.59 -21.53
C PRO A 17 -53.99 27.71 -21.58
N SER A 18 -54.39 28.87 -22.10
CA SER A 18 -53.47 30.00 -22.29
C SER A 18 -53.09 30.71 -20.98
N ASP A 19 -53.96 30.61 -19.97
CA ASP A 19 -53.76 31.06 -18.59
C ASP A 19 -53.59 29.83 -17.67
N PRO A 20 -52.57 29.81 -16.79
CA PRO A 20 -52.37 28.71 -15.84
C PRO A 20 -53.47 28.55 -14.78
N THR A 21 -54.38 29.52 -14.65
CA THR A 21 -55.52 29.49 -13.72
C THR A 21 -56.83 29.03 -14.36
N ASP A 22 -56.84 28.83 -15.68
CA ASP A 22 -57.98 28.32 -16.42
C ASP A 22 -58.25 26.84 -16.11
N ASP A 23 -59.35 26.31 -16.66
CA ASP A 23 -59.71 24.91 -16.53
C ASP A 23 -58.80 23.99 -17.36
N PHE A 24 -58.22 22.98 -16.70
CA PHE A 24 -57.39 21.95 -17.32
C PHE A 24 -58.16 20.63 -17.58
N SER A 25 -59.48 20.57 -17.32
CA SER A 25 -60.27 19.34 -17.49
C SER A 25 -60.25 18.77 -18.91
N GLY A 26 -60.03 19.62 -19.91
CA GLY A 26 -59.90 19.23 -21.33
C GLY A 26 -58.50 18.78 -21.76
N VAL A 27 -57.50 18.87 -20.88
CA VAL A 27 -56.10 18.53 -21.19
C VAL A 27 -55.92 17.02 -21.15
N SER A 28 -55.74 16.41 -22.33
CA SER A 28 -55.50 14.98 -22.48
C SER A 28 -54.30 14.74 -23.39
N LEU A 29 -53.36 13.91 -22.95
CA LEU A 29 -52.19 13.49 -23.73
C LEU A 29 -52.43 12.18 -24.51
N LEU A 30 -53.64 11.62 -24.41
CA LEU A 30 -54.00 10.40 -25.11
C LEU A 30 -54.26 10.70 -26.59
N ASN A 31 -53.75 9.82 -27.46
CA ASN A 31 -53.96 9.84 -28.91
C ASN A 31 -53.77 11.22 -29.55
N GLN A 32 -52.76 11.95 -29.11
CA GLN A 32 -52.38 13.21 -29.74
C GLN A 32 -51.94 12.96 -31.20
N PRO A 33 -52.22 13.90 -32.13
CA PRO A 33 -51.88 13.72 -33.53
C PRO A 33 -50.35 13.68 -33.74
N GLY A 34 -49.90 13.13 -34.87
CA GLY A 34 -48.48 13.13 -35.30
C GLY A 34 -47.91 11.74 -35.56
N GLU A 35 -47.06 11.63 -36.58
CA GLU A 35 -46.48 10.35 -37.04
C GLU A 35 -45.55 9.70 -36.01
N THR A 36 -44.89 10.52 -35.18
CA THR A 36 -43.97 10.06 -34.13
C THR A 36 -44.60 10.07 -32.74
N THR A 37 -45.87 10.46 -32.62
CA THR A 37 -46.54 10.66 -31.33
C THR A 37 -46.92 9.32 -30.71
N TRP A 38 -46.50 9.08 -29.47
CA TRP A 38 -46.92 7.88 -28.73
C TRP A 38 -48.37 8.01 -28.25
N PRO A 39 -49.26 7.04 -28.51
CA PRO A 39 -50.70 7.18 -28.24
C PRO A 39 -51.06 7.20 -26.75
N ILE A 40 -50.21 6.63 -25.89
CA ILE A 40 -50.43 6.54 -24.45
C ILE A 40 -49.33 7.34 -23.74
N ALA A 41 -49.37 8.66 -23.88
CA ALA A 41 -48.49 9.57 -23.15
C ALA A 41 -49.19 10.10 -21.89
N ALA A 42 -48.40 10.34 -20.84
CA ALA A 42 -48.85 10.98 -19.62
C ALA A 42 -47.80 11.97 -19.14
N MET A 43 -48.25 13.07 -18.55
CA MET A 43 -47.38 14.08 -17.96
C MET A 43 -47.80 14.25 -16.49
N PRO A 44 -46.89 14.08 -15.53
CA PRO A 44 -47.19 14.38 -14.14
C PRO A 44 -47.48 15.88 -14.01
N MET A 45 -48.63 16.21 -13.43
CA MET A 45 -49.05 17.59 -13.18
C MET A 45 -48.99 17.87 -11.68
N VAL A 46 -48.48 19.06 -11.33
CA VAL A 46 -48.48 19.53 -9.96
C VAL A 46 -49.48 20.66 -9.84
N PHE A 47 -50.53 20.45 -9.06
CA PHE A 47 -51.52 21.47 -8.76
C PHE A 47 -51.10 22.23 -7.51
N VAL A 48 -50.96 23.54 -7.65
CA VAL A 48 -50.46 24.41 -6.59
C VAL A 48 -51.44 25.56 -6.40
N ARG A 49 -51.69 25.92 -5.14
CA ARG A 49 -52.44 27.12 -4.82
C ARG A 49 -51.64 28.36 -5.23
N THR A 50 -52.30 29.31 -5.87
CA THR A 50 -51.69 30.62 -6.17
C THR A 50 -51.39 31.41 -4.90
N ASP A 51 -52.21 31.29 -3.86
CA ASP A 51 -51.91 31.85 -2.54
C ASP A 51 -51.23 30.83 -1.63
N ALA A 52 -49.91 31.00 -1.44
CA ALA A 52 -49.07 30.23 -0.54
C ALA A 52 -48.59 31.07 0.68
N VAL A 53 -49.17 32.24 0.95
CA VAL A 53 -48.77 33.11 2.08
C VAL A 53 -48.92 32.37 3.43
N SER A 54 -50.04 31.66 3.60
CA SER A 54 -50.31 30.88 4.81
C SER A 54 -49.31 29.74 5.08
N MET A 55 -48.46 29.39 4.11
CA MET A 55 -47.44 28.35 4.25
C MET A 55 -46.16 28.86 4.93
N GLY A 56 -46.05 30.17 5.17
CA GLY A 56 -44.86 30.78 5.79
C GLY A 56 -43.58 30.48 5.00
N ALA A 57 -42.53 30.03 5.70
CA ALA A 57 -41.22 29.72 5.10
C ALA A 57 -41.28 28.62 4.02
N THR A 58 -42.29 27.73 4.07
CA THR A 58 -42.44 26.66 3.08
C THR A 58 -42.93 27.19 1.72
N GLY A 59 -43.59 28.35 1.68
CA GLY A 59 -44.07 28.94 0.42
C GLY A 59 -42.92 29.23 -0.56
N PRO A 60 -41.92 30.04 -0.18
CA PRO A 60 -40.75 30.28 -1.02
C PRO A 60 -39.96 29.01 -1.38
N LEU A 61 -39.89 28.02 -0.48
CA LEU A 61 -39.24 26.74 -0.76
C LEU A 61 -39.99 25.94 -1.83
N LEU A 62 -41.32 25.95 -1.80
CA LEU A 62 -42.14 25.30 -2.84
C LEU A 62 -41.88 25.92 -4.21
N VAL A 63 -41.82 27.26 -4.30
CA VAL A 63 -41.51 27.96 -5.56
C VAL A 63 -40.14 27.53 -6.09
N ALA A 64 -39.12 27.45 -5.23
CA ALA A 64 -37.81 26.98 -5.64
C ALA A 64 -37.80 25.49 -6.01
N PHE A 65 -38.53 24.62 -5.32
CA PHE A 65 -38.64 23.23 -5.73
C PHE A 65 -39.28 23.08 -7.12
N LEU A 66 -40.33 23.83 -7.40
CA LEU A 66 -40.99 23.79 -8.71
C LEU A 66 -40.07 24.34 -9.81
N ASP A 67 -39.34 25.43 -9.55
CA ASP A 67 -38.35 25.95 -10.48
C ASP A 67 -37.18 24.97 -10.68
N TYR A 68 -36.78 24.23 -9.64
CA TYR A 68 -35.73 23.21 -9.70
C TYR A 68 -36.09 22.12 -10.71
N LEU A 69 -37.35 21.67 -10.69
CA LEU A 69 -37.86 20.70 -11.66
C LEU A 69 -37.78 21.22 -13.10
N MET A 70 -37.78 22.55 -13.30
CA MET A 70 -37.74 23.19 -14.61
C MET A 70 -36.32 23.59 -15.04
N LEU A 71 -35.28 23.32 -14.24
CA LEU A 71 -33.89 23.58 -14.62
C LEU A 71 -33.45 22.68 -15.77
N GLU A 72 -32.60 23.20 -16.66
CA GLU A 72 -32.09 22.46 -17.81
C GLU A 72 -31.35 21.19 -17.39
N SER A 73 -30.45 21.30 -16.40
CA SER A 73 -29.74 20.16 -15.82
C SER A 73 -30.68 19.12 -15.22
N THR A 74 -31.79 19.54 -14.59
CA THR A 74 -32.79 18.61 -14.08
C THR A 74 -33.55 17.92 -15.22
N GLN A 75 -33.91 18.65 -16.28
CA GLN A 75 -34.55 18.10 -17.48
C GLN A 75 -33.63 17.14 -18.25
N GLU A 76 -32.31 17.33 -18.19
CA GLU A 76 -31.32 16.37 -18.68
C GLU A 76 -31.27 15.12 -17.80
N ASP A 77 -31.22 15.29 -16.48
CA ASP A 77 -31.07 14.19 -15.53
C ASP A 77 -32.27 13.25 -15.48
N ILE A 78 -33.51 13.75 -15.61
CA ILE A 78 -34.72 12.90 -15.57
C ILE A 78 -34.75 11.85 -16.68
N GLN A 79 -33.98 12.04 -17.76
CA GLN A 79 -33.88 11.05 -18.84
C GLN A 79 -33.27 9.73 -18.38
N LYS A 80 -32.48 9.74 -17.30
CA LYS A 80 -31.92 8.53 -16.67
C LYS A 80 -33.02 7.63 -16.08
N GLU A 81 -34.15 8.22 -15.70
CA GLU A 81 -35.31 7.53 -15.12
C GLU A 81 -36.38 7.20 -16.18
N ASN A 82 -36.02 7.17 -17.46
CA ASN A 82 -36.91 6.94 -18.61
C ASN A 82 -38.03 7.97 -18.79
N PHE A 83 -37.92 9.15 -18.17
CA PHE A 83 -38.75 10.30 -18.53
C PHE A 83 -38.19 11.00 -19.78
N LYS A 84 -39.05 11.75 -20.47
CA LYS A 84 -38.59 12.70 -21.49
C LYS A 84 -38.65 14.12 -20.92
N PRO A 85 -37.72 15.01 -21.34
CA PRO A 85 -37.77 16.41 -20.96
C PRO A 85 -39.05 17.05 -21.48
N LEU A 86 -39.52 18.05 -20.74
CA LEU A 86 -40.63 18.90 -21.17
C LEU A 86 -40.23 19.68 -22.43
N PRO A 87 -41.14 19.86 -23.40
CA PRO A 87 -40.90 20.74 -24.53
C PRO A 87 -40.56 22.17 -24.07
N LYS A 88 -39.67 22.85 -24.80
CA LYS A 88 -39.18 24.20 -24.45
C LYS A 88 -40.31 25.22 -24.27
N ASP A 89 -41.37 25.11 -25.07
CA ASP A 89 -42.52 26.00 -25.00
C ASP A 89 -43.32 25.80 -23.70
N VAL A 90 -43.45 24.55 -23.26
CA VAL A 90 -44.10 24.20 -21.98
C VAL A 90 -43.26 24.71 -20.82
N LEU A 91 -41.94 24.52 -20.84
CA LEU A 91 -41.03 25.06 -19.82
C LEU A 91 -41.12 26.59 -19.73
N THR A 92 -41.13 27.25 -20.88
CA THR A 92 -41.23 28.71 -20.97
C THR A 92 -42.56 29.20 -20.42
N TYR A 93 -43.66 28.52 -20.75
CA TYR A 93 -44.97 28.80 -20.20
C TYR A 93 -45.00 28.68 -18.68
N VAL A 94 -44.46 27.59 -18.12
CA VAL A 94 -44.44 27.38 -16.67
C VAL A 94 -43.60 28.46 -15.99
N LYS A 95 -42.38 28.74 -16.48
CA LYS A 95 -41.48 29.72 -15.87
C LYS A 95 -41.99 31.15 -15.95
N ASN A 96 -42.57 31.55 -17.08
CA ASN A 96 -42.92 32.95 -17.32
C ASN A 96 -44.36 33.27 -16.94
N LYS A 97 -45.25 32.28 -16.88
CA LYS A 97 -46.67 32.48 -16.56
C LYS A 97 -47.10 31.79 -15.28
N ALA A 98 -46.82 30.50 -15.11
CA ALA A 98 -47.38 29.73 -13.98
C ALA A 98 -46.68 30.02 -12.65
N LEU A 99 -45.35 29.90 -12.61
CA LEU A 99 -44.58 30.11 -11.38
C LEU A 99 -44.77 31.51 -10.75
N PRO A 100 -44.79 32.62 -11.53
CA PRO A 100 -44.98 33.95 -10.97
C PRO A 100 -46.35 34.19 -10.31
N LEU A 101 -47.35 33.34 -10.57
CA LEU A 101 -48.67 33.44 -9.96
C LEU A 101 -48.69 32.94 -8.50
N ILE A 102 -47.65 32.21 -8.07
CA ILE A 102 -47.55 31.70 -6.71
C ILE A 102 -47.07 32.83 -5.80
N ASN A 103 -48.02 33.44 -5.11
CA ASN A 103 -47.77 34.46 -4.10
C ASN A 103 -47.30 33.81 -2.79
N THR A 104 -46.19 34.32 -2.26
CA THR A 104 -45.58 33.84 -1.01
C THR A 104 -45.47 34.99 -0.02
N ASP A 105 -45.37 34.67 1.27
CA ASP A 105 -45.21 35.71 2.29
C ASP A 105 -43.84 36.39 2.16
N PRO A 106 -43.79 37.72 1.86
CA PRO A 106 -42.54 38.45 1.63
C PRO A 106 -41.66 38.56 2.88
N LYS A 107 -42.19 38.22 4.07
CA LYS A 107 -41.38 38.14 5.30
C LYS A 107 -40.33 37.02 5.23
N PHE A 108 -40.60 35.96 4.47
CA PHE A 108 -39.68 34.86 4.32
C PHE A 108 -38.80 35.06 3.08
N PRO A 109 -37.49 34.81 3.21
CA PRO A 109 -36.56 34.98 2.10
C PRO A 109 -36.86 33.99 0.96
N LYS A 110 -36.53 34.42 -0.26
CA LYS A 110 -36.52 33.54 -1.44
C LYS A 110 -35.37 32.57 -1.36
N TRP A 111 -35.56 31.41 -1.96
CA TRP A 111 -34.50 30.42 -2.15
C TRP A 111 -33.76 30.68 -3.45
N PHE A 112 -32.46 30.44 -3.45
CA PHE A 112 -31.60 30.59 -4.60
C PHE A 112 -30.80 29.31 -4.83
N TYR A 113 -30.35 29.09 -6.06
CA TYR A 113 -29.43 28.00 -6.34
C TYR A 113 -27.99 28.43 -6.15
N GLU A 114 -27.17 27.48 -5.75
CA GLU A 114 -25.74 27.67 -5.69
C GLU A 114 -25.18 28.11 -7.05
N ALA A 115 -24.51 29.27 -7.05
CA ALA A 115 -24.01 29.92 -8.27
C ALA A 115 -22.56 29.55 -8.61
N GLU A 116 -21.74 29.18 -7.60
CA GLU A 116 -20.31 28.91 -7.80
C GLU A 116 -19.83 27.76 -6.92
N ARG A 117 -18.71 27.16 -7.33
CA ARG A 117 -18.04 26.00 -6.72
C ARG A 117 -17.34 26.32 -5.40
N THR A 118 -18.04 26.91 -4.44
CA THR A 118 -17.47 27.21 -3.13
C THR A 118 -17.99 26.22 -2.11
N ARG A 119 -17.08 25.50 -1.45
CA ARG A 119 -17.41 24.56 -0.37
C ARG A 119 -18.41 25.19 0.60
N PHE A 120 -19.49 24.45 0.90
CA PHE A 120 -20.50 24.81 1.89
C PHE A 120 -21.35 26.05 1.57
N ARG A 121 -21.38 26.57 0.33
CA ARG A 121 -22.33 27.64 -0.02
C ARG A 121 -23.78 27.14 0.00
N ALA A 122 -24.00 25.88 -0.36
CA ALA A 122 -25.28 25.20 -0.15
C ALA A 122 -25.66 25.01 1.34
N ALA A 123 -24.82 25.43 2.29
CA ALA A 123 -25.14 25.41 3.72
C ALA A 123 -25.62 26.76 4.27
N ASP A 124 -25.76 27.78 3.41
CA ASP A 124 -26.43 29.03 3.80
C ASP A 124 -27.93 28.82 3.98
N ASP A 125 -28.53 29.61 4.87
CA ASP A 125 -29.98 29.66 5.07
C ASP A 125 -30.63 30.12 3.76
N ASN A 126 -31.32 29.22 3.05
CA ASN A 126 -32.05 29.41 1.78
C ASN A 126 -31.27 29.20 0.47
N VAL A 127 -30.21 28.39 0.48
CA VAL A 127 -29.54 27.95 -0.75
C VAL A 127 -29.86 26.48 -1.06
N VAL A 128 -30.27 26.21 -2.30
CA VAL A 128 -30.44 24.85 -2.82
C VAL A 128 -29.24 24.48 -3.68
N SER A 129 -28.76 23.25 -3.56
CA SER A 129 -27.71 22.72 -4.45
C SER A 129 -28.18 22.75 -5.90
N ASN A 130 -27.34 23.32 -6.77
CA ASN A 130 -27.62 23.36 -8.20
C ASN A 130 -27.24 22.03 -8.85
N PRO A 131 -28.16 21.31 -9.51
CA PRO A 131 -27.86 20.00 -10.07
C PRO A 131 -26.80 20.06 -11.18
N SER A 132 -26.63 21.18 -11.87
CA SER A 132 -25.62 21.33 -12.93
C SER A 132 -24.19 21.25 -12.42
N ILE A 133 -23.95 21.48 -11.13
CA ILE A 133 -22.62 21.41 -10.49
C ILE A 133 -22.46 20.17 -9.61
N ASN A 134 -23.46 19.29 -9.51
CA ASN A 134 -23.38 18.07 -8.70
C ASN A 134 -22.28 17.10 -9.16
N GLY A 135 -22.11 16.95 -10.47
CA GLY A 135 -21.00 16.16 -11.04
C GLY A 135 -19.61 16.75 -10.73
N ASP A 136 -19.53 18.05 -10.44
CA ASP A 136 -18.27 18.68 -10.09
C ASP A 136 -17.84 18.36 -8.65
N TYR A 137 -18.78 18.15 -7.73
CA TYR A 137 -18.47 17.74 -6.36
C TYR A 137 -17.81 16.36 -6.30
N THR A 138 -18.29 15.41 -7.09
CA THR A 138 -17.68 14.08 -7.17
C THR A 138 -16.28 14.18 -7.76
N MET A 139 -16.08 15.00 -8.79
CA MET A 139 -14.75 15.23 -9.37
C MET A 139 -13.77 15.92 -8.41
N LEU A 140 -14.23 16.91 -7.62
CA LEU A 140 -13.43 17.51 -6.55
C LEU A 140 -13.04 16.49 -5.48
N SER A 141 -13.97 15.60 -5.10
CA SER A 141 -13.69 14.53 -4.14
C SER A 141 -12.69 13.51 -4.68
N ILE A 142 -12.80 13.13 -5.96
CA ILE A 142 -11.86 12.23 -6.64
C ILE A 142 -10.48 12.88 -6.73
N GLY A 143 -10.41 14.16 -7.08
CA GLY A 143 -9.15 14.92 -7.10
C GLY A 143 -8.44 14.90 -5.75
N ARG A 144 -9.18 15.15 -4.66
CA ARG A 144 -8.63 15.06 -3.30
C ARG A 144 -8.18 13.64 -2.95
N LEU A 145 -8.99 12.63 -3.23
CA LEU A 145 -8.62 11.24 -2.95
C LEU A 145 -7.34 10.85 -3.69
N LYS A 146 -7.12 11.36 -4.91
CA LYS A 146 -5.87 11.17 -5.65
C LYS A 146 -4.69 11.88 -4.98
N GLU A 147 -4.86 13.11 -4.50
CA GLU A 147 -3.81 13.83 -3.75
C GLU A 147 -3.47 13.12 -2.44
N GLU A 148 -4.48 12.69 -1.68
CA GLU A 148 -4.30 11.93 -0.45
C GLU A 148 -3.58 10.60 -0.73
N LEU A 149 -3.96 9.88 -1.79
CA LEU A 149 -3.29 8.66 -2.20
C LEU A 149 -1.81 8.90 -2.56
N GLY A 150 -1.51 9.95 -3.32
CA GLY A 150 -0.14 10.34 -3.64
C GLY A 150 0.68 10.68 -2.38
N SER A 151 0.06 11.32 -1.39
CA SER A 151 0.72 11.61 -0.11
C SER A 151 0.98 10.34 0.72
N VAL A 152 0.08 9.36 0.68
CA VAL A 152 0.24 8.06 1.33
C VAL A 152 1.35 7.27 0.65
N GLU A 153 1.39 7.25 -0.68
CA GLU A 153 2.44 6.61 -1.46
C GLU A 153 3.82 7.19 -1.14
N ALA A 154 3.94 8.52 -1.10
CA ALA A 154 5.17 9.20 -0.70
C ALA A 154 5.62 8.82 0.73
N ARG A 155 4.69 8.75 1.68
CA ARG A 155 4.99 8.30 3.06
C ARG A 155 5.40 6.83 3.13
N MET A 156 4.81 5.96 2.30
CA MET A 156 5.19 4.55 2.22
C MET A 156 6.59 4.38 1.61
N LEU A 157 6.91 5.13 0.55
CA LEU A 157 8.23 5.15 -0.06
C LEU A 157 9.31 5.69 0.88
N ASP A 158 8.99 6.72 1.66
CA ASP A 158 9.90 7.26 2.67
C ASP A 158 10.16 6.24 3.80
N LYS A 159 9.10 5.61 4.32
CA LYS A 159 9.23 4.53 5.33
C LYS A 159 9.97 3.29 4.82
N THR A 160 9.88 2.96 3.54
CA THR A 160 10.64 1.84 2.96
C THR A 160 12.11 2.19 2.73
N LYS A 161 12.45 3.46 2.44
CA LYS A 161 13.85 3.93 2.41
C LYS A 161 14.52 3.88 3.78
N ILE A 162 13.75 4.04 4.87
CA ILE A 162 14.27 4.06 6.24
C ILE A 162 14.88 2.73 6.70
N ASN A 163 14.68 1.59 6.03
CA ASN A 163 15.31 0.33 6.47
C ASN A 163 16.51 -0.15 5.66
N ILE A 164 16.76 0.33 4.44
CA ILE A 164 17.85 -0.22 3.63
C ILE A 164 19.20 0.33 4.08
N THR A 165 19.29 1.64 4.32
CA THR A 165 20.56 2.25 4.75
C THR A 165 20.96 1.81 6.16
N GLU A 166 19.99 1.64 7.07
CA GLU A 166 20.25 1.08 8.40
C GLU A 166 20.57 -0.42 8.36
N LEU A 167 19.90 -1.23 7.52
CA LEU A 167 20.29 -2.64 7.34
C LEU A 167 21.70 -2.77 6.78
N VAL A 168 22.04 -2.00 5.74
CA VAL A 168 23.37 -2.05 5.12
C VAL A 168 24.43 -1.57 6.12
N ALA A 169 24.19 -0.48 6.84
CA ALA A 169 25.11 0.00 7.87
C ALA A 169 25.27 -0.99 9.03
N ASN A 170 24.21 -1.73 9.40
CA ASN A 170 24.29 -2.77 10.42
C ASN A 170 25.04 -4.01 9.90
N SER A 171 24.80 -4.42 8.65
CA SER A 171 25.50 -5.53 8.00
C SER A 171 27.00 -5.24 7.86
N ASP A 172 27.38 -4.01 7.50
CA ASP A 172 28.79 -3.61 7.38
C ASP A 172 29.50 -3.59 8.74
N ARG A 173 28.79 -3.20 9.81
CA ARG A 173 29.30 -3.25 11.19
C ARG A 173 29.52 -4.67 11.66
N GLU A 174 28.61 -5.59 11.32
CA GLU A 174 28.73 -7.00 11.68
C GLU A 174 29.91 -7.65 10.94
N PHE A 175 30.03 -7.40 9.63
CA PHE A 175 31.14 -7.90 8.81
C PHE A 175 32.52 -7.37 9.24
N THR A 176 32.62 -6.08 9.60
CA THR A 176 33.87 -5.51 10.12
C THR A 176 34.22 -6.01 11.52
N GLY A 177 33.22 -6.32 12.36
CA GLY A 177 33.42 -6.94 13.66
C GLY A 177 33.97 -8.36 13.55
N GLU A 178 33.45 -9.16 12.62
CA GLU A 178 33.96 -10.52 12.38
C GLU A 178 35.37 -10.53 11.79
N ASN A 179 35.68 -9.64 10.86
CA ASN A 179 37.04 -9.53 10.30
C ASN A 179 38.09 -9.15 11.36
N LYS A 180 37.73 -8.31 12.34
CA LYS A 180 38.61 -8.02 13.48
C LYS A 180 38.86 -9.24 14.37
N ARG A 181 37.83 -10.06 14.60
CA ARG A 181 37.97 -11.32 15.36
C ARG A 181 38.87 -12.32 14.63
N ILE A 182 38.76 -12.42 13.30
CA ILE A 182 39.62 -13.27 12.49
C ILE A 182 41.09 -12.80 12.60
N ALA A 183 41.34 -11.50 12.46
CA ALA A 183 42.69 -10.94 12.62
C ALA A 183 43.28 -11.18 14.02
N GLU A 184 42.46 -11.07 15.08
CA GLU A 184 42.91 -11.37 16.45
C GLU A 184 43.19 -12.87 16.65
N LEU A 185 42.47 -13.76 15.97
CA LEU A 185 42.73 -15.20 16.01
C LEU A 185 44.03 -15.55 15.29
N ASP A 186 44.34 -14.92 14.16
CA ASP A 186 45.61 -15.13 13.45
C ASP A 186 46.81 -14.71 14.30
N GLU A 187 46.72 -13.59 15.03
CA GLU A 187 47.78 -13.15 15.95
C GLU A 187 48.01 -14.16 17.10
N ARG A 188 46.92 -14.76 17.62
CA ARG A 188 47.03 -15.82 18.64
C ARG A 188 47.64 -17.10 18.09
N ILE A 189 47.33 -17.45 16.85
CA ILE A 189 47.92 -18.63 16.19
C ILE A 189 49.44 -18.44 16.06
N GLU A 190 49.89 -17.26 15.65
CA GLU A 190 51.32 -16.94 15.53
C GLU A 190 52.03 -17.03 16.90
N GLN A 191 51.40 -16.55 17.97
CA GLN A 191 51.93 -16.68 19.33
C GLN A 191 52.01 -18.15 19.80
N LEU A 192 51.00 -18.97 19.48
CA LEU A 192 50.99 -20.39 19.80
C LEU A 192 52.07 -21.16 19.03
N GLU A 193 52.31 -20.80 17.78
CA GLU A 193 53.39 -21.37 16.97
C GLU A 193 54.77 -21.03 17.55
N ALA A 194 55.00 -19.77 17.92
CA ALA A 194 56.23 -19.35 18.58
C ALA A 194 56.47 -20.09 19.91
N LEU A 195 55.40 -20.29 20.71
CA LEU A 195 55.48 -21.05 21.96
C LEU A 195 55.80 -22.53 21.72
N ALA A 196 55.22 -23.14 20.68
CA ALA A 196 55.49 -24.53 20.32
C ALA A 196 56.94 -24.72 19.85
N ILE A 197 57.46 -23.80 19.03
CA ILE A 197 58.86 -23.80 18.58
C ILE A 197 59.80 -23.67 19.78
N ALA A 198 59.54 -22.72 20.69
CA ALA A 198 60.33 -22.55 21.89
C ALA A 198 60.34 -23.83 22.76
N GLY A 199 59.17 -24.45 22.96
CA GLY A 199 59.04 -25.71 23.70
C GLY A 199 59.87 -26.85 23.08
N MET A 200 59.87 -26.98 21.75
CA MET A 200 60.70 -27.97 21.05
C MET A 200 62.19 -27.75 21.26
N VAL A 201 62.67 -26.50 21.16
CA VAL A 201 64.08 -26.16 21.36
C VAL A 201 64.53 -26.49 22.80
N PHE A 202 63.73 -26.13 23.81
CA PHE A 202 64.04 -26.46 25.19
C PHE A 202 64.01 -27.98 25.45
N GLY A 203 63.07 -28.71 24.82
CA GLY A 203 63.01 -30.17 24.90
C GLY A 203 64.27 -30.84 24.35
N ILE A 204 64.74 -30.42 23.18
CA ILE A 204 65.97 -30.95 22.56
C ILE A 204 67.19 -30.63 23.43
N ALA A 205 67.30 -29.40 23.95
CA ALA A 205 68.39 -29.00 24.83
C ALA A 205 68.39 -29.84 26.13
N GLY A 206 67.23 -30.03 26.75
CA GLY A 206 67.08 -30.86 27.94
C GLY A 206 67.48 -32.32 27.69
N ALA A 207 67.01 -32.92 26.58
CA ALA A 207 67.39 -34.27 26.18
C ALA A 207 68.90 -34.40 25.94
N SER A 208 69.52 -33.39 25.31
CA SER A 208 70.96 -33.36 25.04
C SER A 208 71.76 -33.33 26.35
N ILE A 209 71.34 -32.53 27.33
CA ILE A 209 71.98 -32.46 28.65
C ILE A 209 71.83 -33.79 29.39
N ALA A 210 70.64 -34.39 29.37
CA ALA A 210 70.39 -35.69 29.99
C ALA A 210 71.28 -36.77 29.36
N MET A 211 71.36 -36.81 28.03
CA MET A 211 72.20 -37.75 27.29
C MET A 211 73.69 -37.54 27.61
N TYR A 212 74.17 -36.29 27.68
CA TYR A 212 75.54 -35.98 28.11
C TYR A 212 75.83 -36.48 29.54
N SER A 213 74.87 -36.34 30.45
CA SER A 213 75.02 -36.83 31.84
C SER A 213 75.16 -38.35 31.90
N ILE A 214 74.41 -39.09 31.06
CA ILE A 214 74.48 -40.54 30.95
C ILE A 214 75.86 -40.95 30.40
N PHE A 215 76.32 -40.33 29.31
CA PHE A 215 77.65 -40.62 28.75
C PHE A 215 78.78 -40.31 29.74
N ARG A 216 78.68 -39.22 30.50
CA ARG A 216 79.64 -38.89 31.56
C ARG A 216 79.66 -39.93 32.68
N SER A 217 78.50 -40.50 33.04
CA SER A 217 78.43 -41.57 34.03
C SER A 217 79.10 -42.86 33.54
N MET A 218 78.90 -43.21 32.26
CA MET A 218 79.55 -44.38 31.65
C MET A 218 81.07 -44.19 31.53
N ALA A 219 81.54 -42.99 31.17
CA ALA A 219 82.98 -42.69 31.11
C ALA A 219 83.68 -42.88 32.47
N LYS A 220 83.01 -42.49 33.58
CA LYS A 220 83.53 -42.76 34.94
C LYS A 220 83.53 -44.27 35.26
N GLY A 221 82.53 -45.02 34.80
CA GLY A 221 82.49 -46.48 34.93
C GLY A 221 83.64 -47.18 34.19
N VAL A 222 84.00 -46.72 32.99
CA VAL A 222 85.09 -47.31 32.18
C VAL A 222 86.48 -47.00 32.76
N VAL A 223 86.70 -45.80 33.32
CA VAL A 223 87.96 -45.47 34.02
C VAL A 223 88.16 -46.36 35.26
N SER A 224 87.09 -46.80 35.91
CA SER A 224 87.17 -47.75 37.03
C SER A 224 87.49 -49.19 36.59
N GLN A 225 87.13 -49.60 35.37
CA GLN A 225 87.45 -50.95 34.86
C GLN A 225 88.84 -51.06 34.21
N THR A 226 89.45 -49.94 33.81
CA THR A 226 90.78 -49.94 33.17
C THR A 226 91.93 -50.06 34.18
N LEU A 227 91.68 -49.85 35.49
CA LEU A 227 92.66 -50.08 36.56
C LEU A 227 92.64 -51.52 37.13
N THR A 228 91.66 -52.35 36.77
CA THR A 228 91.54 -53.73 37.28
C THR A 228 91.99 -54.82 36.30
N ASN A 229 92.22 -54.52 35.01
CA ASN A 229 92.49 -55.54 33.98
C ASN A 229 93.96 -55.69 33.55
N ILE A 230 94.94 -55.21 34.34
CA ILE A 230 96.37 -55.57 34.17
C ILE A 230 96.69 -56.97 34.75
N SER A 231 95.75 -57.60 35.47
CA SER A 231 95.90 -58.96 35.97
C SER A 231 95.11 -59.95 35.12
N SER A 232 95.82 -60.93 34.56
CA SER A 232 95.33 -62.19 33.99
C SER A 232 94.54 -62.11 32.67
N GLY A 233 95.30 -62.32 31.59
CA GLY A 233 94.76 -62.85 30.34
C GLY A 233 94.37 -64.31 30.43
N GLY A 234 93.60 -64.78 29.44
CA GLY A 234 93.31 -66.20 29.29
C GLY A 234 92.11 -66.53 28.41
N LEU A 235 92.38 -66.65 27.11
CA LEU A 235 91.91 -67.74 26.23
C LEU A 235 90.40 -68.11 26.15
N ARG A 236 89.89 -67.97 24.91
CA ARG A 236 89.27 -69.04 24.07
C ARG A 236 87.73 -69.07 23.89
N ARG A 237 87.35 -68.83 22.63
CA ARG A 237 86.35 -69.47 21.73
C ARG A 237 84.85 -69.56 22.10
N LYS A 238 84.05 -68.87 21.25
CA LYS A 238 82.99 -69.34 20.31
C LYS A 238 81.96 -70.39 20.79
N SER A 239 80.69 -70.00 20.81
CA SER A 239 79.56 -70.43 19.93
C SER A 239 78.28 -69.68 20.37
N MET A 240 77.59 -68.93 19.51
CA MET A 240 76.40 -69.31 18.71
C MET A 240 75.18 -69.76 19.53
N ASP A 241 74.01 -69.29 19.05
CA ASP A 241 72.60 -69.53 19.46
C ASP A 241 72.03 -68.34 20.26
N SER A 242 70.80 -67.86 20.06
CA SER A 242 69.67 -68.18 19.18
C SER A 242 68.62 -67.07 19.35
N GLU A 243 67.82 -66.80 18.30
CA GLU A 243 66.38 -66.42 18.34
C GLU A 243 65.91 -65.18 19.16
N ALA A 244 64.81 -64.50 18.89
CA ALA A 244 63.83 -64.40 17.80
C ALA A 244 62.91 -63.22 18.23
N GLY A 245 62.57 -62.30 17.32
CA GLY A 245 61.17 -62.06 16.96
C GLY A 245 60.85 -60.57 17.05
N LYS A 246 60.82 -59.82 15.93
CA LYS A 246 59.69 -59.60 14.99
C LYS A 246 58.50 -58.82 15.61
N PRO A 247 57.72 -58.05 14.83
CA PRO A 247 58.12 -57.13 13.74
C PRO A 247 57.30 -55.81 13.73
N LEU A 248 57.71 -54.91 12.84
CA LEU A 248 56.88 -53.87 12.22
C LEU A 248 55.62 -54.46 11.55
N SER A 249 54.50 -53.74 11.50
CA SER A 249 54.19 -52.89 10.34
C SER A 249 52.90 -52.08 10.56
N ASN A 250 52.96 -50.85 10.05
CA ASN A 250 51.82 -50.11 9.55
C ASN A 250 50.99 -50.97 8.59
N ASP A 251 49.69 -50.76 8.57
CA ASP A 251 49.02 -50.09 7.45
C ASP A 251 47.54 -49.96 7.85
N GLN A 252 47.00 -48.73 7.86
CA GLN A 252 46.28 -48.20 6.71
C GLN A 252 45.18 -49.16 6.23
N GLU A 253 43.94 -48.91 6.62
CA GLU A 253 42.86 -48.70 5.66
C GLU A 253 41.59 -48.14 6.34
N ARG A 254 41.12 -47.04 5.75
CA ARG A 254 39.73 -46.81 5.32
C ARG A 254 38.59 -46.67 6.33
N SER A 255 37.98 -45.50 6.19
CA SER A 255 36.57 -45.31 5.84
C SER A 255 35.50 -45.92 6.74
N SER A 256 34.73 -45.06 7.39
CA SER A 256 33.30 -44.82 7.12
C SER A 256 32.74 -43.99 8.28
N LEU A 257 32.08 -42.86 8.02
CA LEU A 257 30.65 -42.82 7.73
C LEU A 257 29.83 -43.54 8.81
N MET A 258 29.32 -42.79 9.78
CA MET A 258 27.87 -42.59 9.96
C MET A 258 27.53 -42.06 11.37
N VAL A 259 26.50 -41.21 11.34
CA VAL A 259 25.62 -40.71 12.41
C VAL A 259 26.11 -39.49 13.19
#